data_AF-A0A1L8H6F3-F1
#
_entry.id   AF-A0A1L8H6F3-F1
#
_cell.length_a   1.000
_cell.length_b   1.000
_cell.length_c   1.000
_cell.angle_alpha   90.00
_cell.angle_beta   90.00
_cell.angle_gamma   90.00
#
_symmetry.space_group_name_H-M   'P 1'
#
loop_
_entity.id
_entity.type
_entity.pdbx_description
1 polymer ?
#
loop_
_entity_poly.entity_id
_entity_poly.type
_entity_poly.pdbx_seq_one_letter_code
_entity_poly.pdbx_strand_id
1 'polypeptide(L)'
;MIHAYFFIMDLKDDDDHGKGFRFYMRYIDNVCGTKLKIEHEFEDEVEALKRHWWSCDGPCGKLEKRATNRSPDTKEHKRKCGGKFVKIAEPDEPPKKKKEDAKEYSIRME
;
A
#
# COMPACT_ATOMS: atom_id res chain seq x y z
N MET A 1 11.65 -2.67 15.29
CA MET A 1 11.75 -1.66 16.37
C MET A 1 12.75 -0.53 16.06
N ILE A 2 13.75 -0.73 15.20
CA ILE A 2 14.71 0.32 14.81
C ILE A 2 13.98 1.54 14.21
N HIS A 3 12.95 1.35 13.38
CA HIS A 3 12.07 2.42 12.88
C HIS A 3 11.47 3.30 14.00
N ALA A 4 10.92 2.67 15.04
CA ALA A 4 10.32 3.39 16.16
C ALA A 4 11.37 4.20 16.94
N TYR A 5 12.58 3.66 17.09
CA TYR A 5 13.69 4.38 17.69
C TYR A 5 14.07 5.64 16.89
N PHE A 6 14.15 5.53 15.56
CA PHE A 6 14.42 6.68 14.68
C PHE A 6 13.32 7.75 14.79
N PHE A 7 12.06 7.32 14.79
CA PHE A 7 10.92 8.22 14.94
C PHE A 7 10.92 8.96 16.29
N ILE A 8 11.13 8.25 17.40
CA ILE A 8 11.12 8.83 18.75
C ILE A 8 12.29 9.80 18.94
N MET A 9 13.45 9.50 18.35
CA MET A 9 14.68 10.28 18.50
C MET A 9 14.86 11.36 17.42
N ASP A 10 13.86 11.56 16.56
CA ASP A 10 13.90 12.47 15.39
C ASP A 10 15.17 12.28 14.53
N LEU A 11 15.60 11.03 14.37
CA LEU A 11 16.73 10.67 13.52
C LEU A 11 16.25 10.53 12.07
N LYS A 12 16.99 11.13 11.15
CA LYS A 12 16.72 11.06 9.70
C LYS A 12 17.67 10.09 9.04
N ASP A 13 17.17 9.35 8.05
CA ASP A 13 17.95 8.50 7.17
C ASP A 13 17.56 8.79 5.71
N ASP A 14 18.42 8.40 4.77
CA ASP A 14 18.25 8.67 3.34
C ASP A 14 17.10 7.84 2.72
N ASP A 15 16.81 6.68 3.32
CA ASP A 15 15.72 5.77 2.97
C ASP A 15 15.20 5.04 4.23
N ASP A 16 14.06 4.34 4.13
CA ASP A 16 13.43 3.62 5.26
C ASP A 16 14.43 2.73 6.03
N HIS A 17 15.39 2.11 5.32
CA HIS A 17 16.42 1.23 5.89
C HIS A 17 17.83 1.67 5.44
N GLY A 18 18.10 2.97 5.57
CA GLY A 18 19.33 3.59 5.10
C GLY A 18 20.55 3.26 5.95
N LYS A 19 21.57 4.13 5.89
CA LYS A 19 22.87 3.84 6.54
C LYS A 19 22.74 3.81 8.06
N GLY A 20 21.95 4.71 8.62
CA GLY A 20 21.68 4.79 10.06
C GLY A 20 20.96 3.53 10.53
N PHE A 21 19.89 3.15 9.85
CA PHE A 21 19.13 1.94 10.17
C PHE A 21 20.04 0.70 10.16
N ARG A 22 20.85 0.53 9.11
CA ARG A 22 21.78 -0.61 8.96
C ARG A 22 22.89 -0.63 9.99
N PHE A 23 23.28 0.54 10.51
CA PHE A 23 24.23 0.62 11.62
C PHE A 23 23.61 0.03 12.88
N TYR A 24 22.42 0.50 13.29
CA TYR A 24 21.74 -0.01 14.48
C TYR A 24 21.36 -1.48 14.36
N MET A 25 20.96 -1.93 13.16
CA MET A 25 20.69 -3.34 12.88
C MET A 25 21.92 -4.21 13.18
N ARG A 26 23.08 -3.84 12.62
CA ARG A 26 24.35 -4.57 12.87
C ARG A 26 24.83 -4.47 14.31
N TYR A 27 24.63 -3.31 14.94
CA TYR A 27 24.93 -3.14 16.36
C TYR A 27 24.12 -4.11 17.22
N ILE A 28 22.81 -4.21 16.99
CA ILE A 28 21.93 -5.15 17.70
C ILE A 28 22.34 -6.60 17.42
N ASP A 29 22.61 -6.96 16.16
CA ASP A 29 23.07 -8.31 15.81
C ASP A 29 24.36 -8.70 16.54
N ASN A 30 25.32 -7.78 16.65
CA ASN A 30 26.58 -8.03 17.34
C ASN A 30 26.42 -8.17 18.87
N VAL A 31 25.55 -7.36 19.48
CA VAL A 31 25.35 -7.35 20.94
C VAL A 31 24.47 -8.52 21.40
N CYS A 32 23.43 -8.83 20.63
CA CYS A 32 22.40 -9.81 21.00
C CYS A 32 22.59 -11.18 20.33
N GLY A 33 23.52 -11.33 19.39
CA GLY A 33 23.69 -12.55 18.60
C GLY A 33 22.52 -12.84 17.66
N THR A 34 21.76 -11.80 17.28
CA THR A 34 20.63 -11.93 16.35
C THR A 34 21.10 -11.90 14.89
N LYS A 35 20.19 -12.19 13.96
CA LYS A 35 20.43 -12.08 12.52
C LYS A 35 19.25 -11.38 11.85
N LEU A 36 19.11 -10.09 12.14
CA LEU A 36 18.04 -9.26 11.58
C LEU A 36 18.19 -9.16 10.06
N LYS A 37 17.06 -9.23 9.35
CA LYS A 37 16.99 -9.04 7.90
C LYS A 37 16.21 -7.77 7.58
N ILE A 38 16.58 -7.11 6.48
CA ILE A 38 15.84 -5.98 5.91
C ILE A 38 14.79 -6.53 4.95
N GLU A 39 13.95 -7.40 5.50
CA GLU A 39 12.85 -8.05 4.80
C GLU A 39 11.66 -7.99 5.75
N HIS A 40 10.48 -7.81 5.18
CA HIS A 40 9.25 -7.88 5.93
C HIS A 40 8.54 -9.20 5.60
N GLU A 41 8.20 -9.99 6.62
CA GLU A 41 7.48 -11.27 6.46
C GLU A 41 5.97 -11.06 6.32
N PHE A 42 5.52 -10.13 5.46
CA PHE A 42 4.09 -9.83 5.26
C PHE A 42 3.64 -9.87 3.79
N GLU A 43 4.27 -10.74 3.01
CA GLU A 43 3.97 -10.86 1.58
C GLU A 43 2.51 -11.23 1.33
N ASP A 44 1.95 -12.14 2.14
CA ASP A 44 0.57 -12.59 2.05
C ASP A 44 -0.43 -11.47 2.39
N GLU A 45 -0.16 -10.67 3.43
CA GLU A 45 -0.98 -9.53 3.80
C GLU A 45 -0.93 -8.44 2.72
N VAL A 46 0.25 -8.16 2.17
CA VAL A 46 0.42 -7.21 1.07
C VAL A 46 -0.32 -7.69 -0.17
N GLU A 47 -0.27 -8.99 -0.48
CA GLU A 47 -1.00 -9.57 -1.61
C GLU A 47 -2.51 -9.52 -1.40
N ALA A 48 -2.99 -9.83 -0.19
CA ALA A 48 -4.41 -9.74 0.18
C ALA A 48 -4.97 -8.31 0.06
N LEU A 49 -4.13 -7.29 0.25
CA LEU A 49 -4.52 -5.90 0.07
C LEU A 49 -4.66 -5.48 -1.40
N LYS A 50 -4.04 -6.19 -2.35
CA LYS A 50 -4.09 -5.85 -3.78
C LYS A 50 -5.41 -6.29 -4.44
N ARG A 51 -6.49 -5.62 -4.06
CA ARG A 51 -7.86 -5.94 -4.47
C ARG A 51 -8.26 -5.38 -5.84
N HIS A 52 -7.43 -4.58 -6.48
CA HIS A 52 -7.70 -4.04 -7.83
C HIS A 52 -6.82 -4.72 -8.86
N TRP A 53 -7.42 -5.48 -9.77
CA TRP A 53 -6.68 -6.27 -10.75
C TRP A 53 -6.89 -5.70 -12.15
N TRP A 54 -5.80 -5.66 -12.91
CA TRP A 54 -5.75 -5.11 -14.25
C TRP A 54 -5.04 -6.09 -15.20
N SER A 55 -5.67 -6.42 -16.33
CA SER A 55 -5.05 -7.20 -17.39
C SER A 55 -4.73 -6.31 -18.58
N CYS A 56 -3.54 -6.45 -19.15
CA CYS A 56 -3.24 -5.85 -20.44
C CYS A 56 -4.00 -6.56 -21.56
N ASP A 57 -4.66 -5.80 -22.43
CA ASP A 57 -5.33 -6.31 -23.64
C ASP A 57 -4.38 -6.45 -24.85
N GLY A 58 -3.13 -6.05 -24.69
CA GLY A 58 -2.08 -6.14 -25.71
C GLY A 58 -1.30 -7.45 -25.67
N PRO A 59 -0.30 -7.60 -26.55
CA PRO A 59 0.48 -8.83 -26.70
C PRO A 59 1.23 -9.27 -25.44
N CYS A 60 1.42 -8.40 -24.44
CA CYS A 60 2.14 -8.76 -23.24
C CYS A 60 1.30 -9.55 -22.21
N GLY A 61 -0.03 -9.50 -22.29
CA GLY A 61 -0.93 -10.24 -21.39
C GLY A 61 -0.67 -10.04 -19.88
N LYS A 62 -0.01 -8.94 -19.49
CA LYS A 62 0.42 -8.72 -18.10
C LYS A 62 -0.76 -8.54 -17.16
N LEU A 63 -0.72 -9.26 -16.04
CA LEU A 63 -1.61 -9.08 -14.90
C LEU A 63 -0.93 -8.23 -13.83
N GLU A 64 -1.56 -7.11 -13.47
CA GLU A 64 -1.07 -6.17 -12.47
C GLU A 64 -2.11 -6.04 -11.36
N LYS A 65 -1.68 -6.29 -10.11
CA LYS A 65 -2.53 -6.15 -8.92
C LYS A 65 -2.09 -4.94 -8.10
N ARG A 66 -3.05 -4.12 -7.67
CA ARG A 66 -2.81 -2.87 -6.94
C ARG A 66 -3.70 -2.80 -5.70
N ALA A 67 -3.17 -2.19 -4.64
CA ALA A 67 -3.93 -1.90 -3.42
C ALA A 67 -4.90 -0.73 -3.61
N THR A 68 -4.64 0.16 -4.57
CA THR A 68 -5.47 1.32 -4.88
C THR A 68 -6.04 1.22 -6.30
N ASN A 69 -7.18 1.87 -6.52
CA ASN A 69 -7.84 1.91 -7.84
C ASN A 69 -7.10 2.87 -8.81
N ARG A 70 -5.89 2.47 -9.21
CA ARG A 70 -5.05 3.24 -10.13
C ARG A 70 -4.53 2.31 -11.23
N SER A 71 -4.82 2.68 -12.48
CA SER A 71 -4.31 1.94 -13.64
C SER A 71 -2.77 1.94 -13.65
N PRO A 72 -2.11 0.79 -13.91
CA PRO A 72 -0.65 0.66 -13.94
C PRO A 72 -0.02 1.16 -15.26
N ASP A 73 -0.79 1.86 -16.09
CA ASP A 73 -0.38 2.31 -17.41
C ASP A 73 0.80 3.30 -17.35
N THR A 74 1.85 3.03 -18.13
CA THR A 74 3.07 3.85 -18.22
C THR A 74 3.37 4.23 -19.66
N LYS A 75 4.05 5.37 -19.87
CA LYS A 75 4.50 5.78 -21.23
C LYS A 75 5.38 4.72 -21.89
N GLU A 76 6.21 4.04 -21.11
CA GLU A 76 7.09 2.98 -21.59
C GLU A 76 6.29 1.76 -22.06
N HIS A 77 5.30 1.32 -21.28
CA HIS A 77 4.41 0.23 -21.64
C HIS A 77 3.67 0.53 -22.95
N LYS A 78 3.11 1.74 -23.10
CA LYS A 78 2.44 2.15 -24.35
C LYS A 78 3.36 2.03 -25.55
N ARG A 79 4.62 2.44 -25.43
CA ARG A 79 5.59 2.40 -26.53
C ARG A 79 6.01 0.97 -26.88
N LYS A 80 6.15 0.09 -25.89
CA LYS A 80 6.64 -1.30 -26.09
C LYS A 80 5.52 -2.28 -26.46
N CYS A 81 4.35 -2.14 -25.85
CA CYS A 81 3.24 -3.09 -25.99
C CYS A 81 2.11 -2.54 -26.86
N GLY A 82 1.81 -1.24 -26.79
CA GLY A 82 0.65 -0.63 -27.45
C GLY A 82 -0.71 -0.96 -26.82
N GLY A 83 -0.77 -1.94 -25.92
CA GLY A 83 -1.99 -2.31 -25.18
C GLY A 83 -2.33 -1.35 -24.04
N LYS A 84 -3.56 -1.50 -23.53
CA LYS A 84 -4.10 -0.80 -22.37
C LYS A 84 -4.41 -1.80 -21.26
N PHE A 85 -4.32 -1.32 -20.03
CA PHE A 85 -4.73 -2.10 -18.87
C PHE A 85 -6.23 -1.96 -18.65
N VAL A 86 -6.94 -3.07 -18.77
CA VAL A 86 -8.38 -3.21 -18.53
C VAL A 86 -8.59 -3.74 -17.13
N LYS A 87 -9.53 -3.16 -16.38
CA LYS A 87 -9.85 -3.59 -15.02
C LYS A 87 -10.63 -4.90 -15.06
N ILE A 88 -10.20 -5.89 -14.28
CA ILE A 88 -10.82 -7.23 -14.26
C ILE A 88 -11.37 -7.61 -12.88
N ALA A 89 -10.91 -6.97 -11.80
CA ALA A 89 -11.46 -7.18 -10.47
C ALA A 89 -11.38 -5.90 -9.62
N GLU A 90 -12.37 -5.71 -8.75
CA GLU A 90 -12.41 -4.67 -7.73
C GLU A 90 -13.13 -5.17 -6.47
N PRO A 91 -12.88 -4.56 -5.29
CA PRO A 91 -13.62 -4.88 -4.08
C PRO A 91 -15.10 -4.53 -4.24
N ASP A 92 -15.97 -5.31 -3.61
CA ASP A 92 -17.41 -5.03 -3.54
C ASP A 92 -17.67 -3.63 -2.96
N GLU A 93 -18.66 -2.93 -3.51
CA GLU A 93 -19.11 -1.66 -2.95
C GLU A 93 -19.56 -1.88 -1.49
N PRO A 94 -19.16 -1.02 -0.55
CA PRO A 94 -19.71 -1.07 0.79
C PRO A 94 -21.23 -0.89 0.71
N PRO A 95 -22.01 -1.56 1.56
CA PRO A 95 -23.47 -1.47 1.53
C PRO A 95 -23.89 0.00 1.61
N LYS A 96 -24.70 0.45 0.64
CA LYS A 96 -25.22 1.81 0.59
C LYS A 96 -25.94 2.09 1.91
N LYS A 97 -25.37 2.97 2.75
CA LYS A 97 -26.07 3.48 3.92
C LYS A 97 -27.37 4.12 3.42
N LYS A 98 -28.52 3.58 3.84
CA LYS A 98 -29.81 4.24 3.63
C LYS A 98 -29.67 5.62 4.29
N LYS A 99 -29.88 6.69 3.54
CA LYS A 99 -30.06 8.02 4.11
C LYS A 99 -31.35 7.92 4.93
N GLU A 100 -31.25 7.84 6.25
CA GLU A 100 -32.40 8.09 7.11
C GLU A 100 -32.73 9.57 6.97
N ASP A 101 -33.95 9.86 6.52
CA ASP A 101 -34.45 11.22 6.41
C ASP A 101 -34.39 11.89 7.79
N ALA A 102 -33.54 12.91 7.90
CA ALA A 102 -33.45 13.73 9.10
C ALA A 102 -34.80 14.44 9.30
N LYS A 103 -35.65 13.91 10.19
CA LYS A 103 -36.83 14.62 10.67
C LYS A 103 -36.38 15.80 11.52
N GLU A 104 -36.46 16.98 10.94
CA GLU A 104 -36.31 18.28 11.60
C GLU A 104 -37.40 18.42 12.68
N TYR A 105 -37.00 18.34 13.95
CA TYR A 105 -37.89 18.62 15.08
C TYR A 105 -37.69 20.08 15.49
N SER A 106 -38.55 20.97 14.97
CA SER A 106 -38.60 22.37 15.39
C SER A 106 -39.30 22.47 16.75
N ILE A 107 -38.53 22.67 17.81
CA ILE A 107 -39.06 22.99 19.14
C ILE A 107 -39.43 24.48 19.16
N ARG A 108 -40.72 24.79 19.14
CA ARG A 108 -41.25 26.10 19.54
C ARG A 108 -41.18 26.17 21.06
N MET A 109 -40.45 27.16 21.60
CA MET A 109 -40.58 27.59 22.99
C MET A 109 -41.58 28.74 23.05
N GLU A 110 -42.65 28.56 23.82
CA GLU A 110 -43.50 29.65 24.34
C GLU A 110 -42.97 30.11 25.69
#